data_AF-A0A9P5L1B9-F1
#
_entry.id   AF-A0A9P5L1B9-F1
#
_cell.length_a   1.000
_cell.length_b   1.000
_cell.length_c   1.000
_cell.angle_alpha   90.00
_cell.angle_beta   90.00
_cell.angle_gamma   90.00
#
_symmetry.space_group_name_H-M   'P 1'
#
loop_
_entity.id
_entity.type
_entity.pdbx_description
1 polymer ?
#
loop_
_entity_poly.entity_id
_entity_poly.type
_entity_poly.pdbx_seq_one_letter_code
_entity_poly.pdbx_strand_id
1 'polypeptide(L)'
;MGVRPLIRRARIVFRRMSTEGDDNDHLAQNIAHDAKMGGARSPASSVALEEIPDGSAQHGVQDVEAVTMAWSRGTLIAVFINFEIYCAANVFYYTGFYGIEYAVDVMTADVSTLRNRAFAYAFTSSPYIITAFAGPKVANEFYQQVSWKWGLGCWAIVVPIVSAPLYIMLKYNLHKAEKEGYRIKRPSGRTVIESIRHWTIEFDVLGVVLFTVGLVLFELPFDLAHYAPDNWASGYIIAMLVVGFCMLFLFAIWERWLAPVPLFEWRLLTDRTIVGAVLLDATYQLSNYCWSYYFTSWLQVNNDLSITTSNYIVNIFDMVSGVLLLGTGWLIRRVGRYKWTLYIAIPLYTLAQGLMIYFRQPNMHVGYQVMCQVFLAIGGATFILVEQLAILAAVDHQHVATALAVLNVVGTIGDSAGLTISTVIWQNTYLKALLRYLPDSALPNLNNIYEDLVTQLSYPVGSPTRLAIQKAYAYSELHLLSVGCGIIVLAIPWTILMKDINLKRKPQVKGTVF
;
A
#
# COMPACT_ATOMS: atom_id res chain seq x y z
N MET A 1 -26.40 23.17 15.99
CA MET A 1 -26.68 24.15 14.90
C MET A 1 -26.92 23.38 13.61
N GLY A 2 -28.11 23.51 13.02
CA GLY A 2 -28.65 22.55 12.05
C GLY A 2 -28.14 22.69 10.61
N VAL A 3 -28.17 21.58 9.87
CA VAL A 3 -27.73 21.37 8.47
C VAL A 3 -28.61 22.10 7.42
N ARG A 4 -29.82 22.52 7.80
CA ARG A 4 -30.82 23.15 6.90
C ARG A 4 -30.39 24.49 6.26
N PRO A 5 -29.74 25.44 6.95
CA PRO A 5 -29.24 26.68 6.33
C PRO A 5 -28.12 26.47 5.29
N LEU A 6 -27.29 25.42 5.42
CA LEU A 6 -26.23 25.10 4.46
C LEU A 6 -26.80 24.57 3.13
N ILE A 7 -27.81 23.70 3.20
CA ILE A 7 -28.51 23.19 2.00
C ILE A 7 -29.25 24.32 1.27
N ARG A 8 -29.81 25.29 2.02
CA ARG A 8 -30.51 26.45 1.42
C ARG A 8 -29.53 27.39 0.69
N ARG A 9 -28.32 27.58 1.21
CA ARG A 9 -27.25 28.35 0.52
C ARG A 9 -26.72 27.62 -0.72
N ALA A 10 -26.52 26.30 -0.65
CA ALA A 10 -26.08 25.51 -1.79
C ALA A 10 -27.08 25.53 -2.97
N ARG A 11 -28.40 25.48 -2.69
CA ARG A 11 -29.43 25.62 -3.75
C ARG A 11 -29.46 26.99 -4.40
N ILE A 12 -29.17 28.07 -3.67
CA ILE A 12 -29.16 29.43 -4.21
C ILE A 12 -27.96 29.61 -5.15
N VAL A 13 -26.80 29.05 -4.79
CA VAL A 13 -25.60 29.06 -5.63
C VAL A 13 -25.81 28.23 -6.91
N PHE A 14 -26.36 27.03 -6.80
CA PHE A 14 -26.65 26.19 -7.96
C PHE A 14 -27.68 26.80 -8.92
N ARG A 15 -28.69 27.52 -8.39
CA ARG A 15 -29.71 28.20 -9.21
C ARG A 15 -29.16 29.45 -9.92
N ARG A 16 -28.15 30.12 -9.36
CA ARG A 16 -27.44 31.22 -10.03
C ARG A 16 -26.55 30.74 -11.16
N MET A 17 -25.87 29.61 -10.97
CA MET A 17 -25.04 28.99 -12.00
C MET A 17 -25.86 28.46 -13.19
N SER A 18 -27.10 28.00 -12.99
CA SER A 18 -27.95 27.56 -14.10
C SER A 18 -28.52 28.72 -14.92
N THR A 19 -28.78 29.89 -14.30
CA THR A 19 -29.30 31.07 -15.02
C THR A 19 -28.24 31.79 -15.85
N GLU A 20 -26.97 31.75 -15.45
CA GLU A 20 -25.86 32.29 -16.25
C GLU A 20 -25.55 31.43 -17.50
N GLY A 21 -26.02 30.19 -17.54
CA GLY A 21 -25.95 29.32 -18.73
C GLY A 21 -26.96 29.69 -19.82
N ASP A 22 -28.19 30.07 -19.44
CA ASP A 22 -29.26 30.43 -20.39
C ASP A 22 -29.03 31.81 -21.05
N ASP A 23 -28.44 32.77 -20.32
CA ASP A 23 -28.18 34.12 -20.87
C ASP A 23 -27.13 34.10 -22.01
N ASN A 24 -26.20 33.13 -22.00
CA ASN A 24 -25.18 32.99 -23.04
C ASN A 24 -25.72 32.36 -24.34
N ASP A 25 -26.72 31.47 -24.25
CA ASP A 25 -27.35 30.86 -25.43
C ASP A 25 -28.27 31.85 -26.17
N HIS A 26 -28.91 32.77 -25.43
CA HIS A 26 -29.69 33.86 -26.03
C HIS A 26 -28.83 34.93 -26.72
N LEU A 27 -27.61 35.19 -26.21
CA LEU A 27 -26.66 36.10 -26.84
C LEU A 27 -26.11 35.52 -28.16
N ALA A 28 -25.83 34.22 -28.20
CA ALA A 28 -25.33 33.52 -29.37
C ALA A 28 -26.35 33.47 -30.54
N GLN A 29 -27.65 33.37 -30.22
CA GLN A 29 -28.71 33.37 -31.24
C GLN A 29 -28.96 34.76 -31.86
N ASN A 30 -28.80 35.84 -31.09
CA ASN A 30 -28.98 37.21 -31.60
C ASN A 30 -27.83 37.65 -32.52
N ILE A 31 -26.59 37.23 -32.25
CA ILE A 31 -25.43 37.53 -33.10
C ILE A 31 -25.52 36.82 -34.46
N ALA A 32 -26.13 35.63 -34.51
CA ALA A 32 -26.35 34.89 -35.76
C ALA A 32 -27.45 35.51 -36.65
N HIS A 33 -28.35 36.32 -36.10
CA HIS A 33 -29.43 36.97 -36.84
C HIS A 33 -28.97 38.29 -37.51
N ASP A 34 -28.08 39.05 -36.86
CA ASP A 34 -27.61 40.35 -37.38
C ASP A 34 -26.53 40.22 -38.48
N ALA A 35 -25.88 39.06 -38.61
CA ALA A 35 -24.90 38.81 -39.66
C ALA A 35 -25.50 38.63 -41.08
N LYS A 36 -26.83 38.68 -41.25
CA LYS A 36 -27.52 38.44 -42.54
C LYS A 36 -28.07 39.69 -43.23
N MET A 37 -27.91 40.90 -42.71
CA MET A 37 -28.45 42.11 -43.33
C MET A 37 -27.41 43.23 -43.39
N GLY A 38 -26.96 43.58 -44.60
CA GLY A 38 -26.37 44.91 -44.88
C GLY A 38 -25.07 44.89 -45.69
N GLY A 39 -25.19 45.16 -46.98
CA GLY A 39 -24.06 45.46 -47.87
C GLY A 39 -24.03 46.92 -48.34
N ALA A 40 -22.83 47.33 -48.78
CA ALA A 40 -22.49 48.33 -49.82
C ALA A 40 -22.05 49.80 -49.46
N ARG A 41 -20.84 50.14 -49.97
CA ARG A 41 -20.29 51.41 -50.55
C ARG A 41 -19.57 52.52 -49.70
N SER A 42 -18.21 52.54 -49.79
CA SER A 42 -17.19 53.59 -50.18
C SER A 42 -17.45 55.13 -50.09
N PRO A 43 -16.43 56.05 -50.10
CA PRO A 43 -15.23 56.23 -49.25
C PRO A 43 -14.95 57.71 -48.80
N ALA A 44 -13.89 57.90 -47.97
CA ALA A 44 -13.06 59.10 -47.72
C ALA A 44 -13.47 60.19 -46.68
N SER A 45 -12.72 60.29 -45.57
CA SER A 45 -11.97 61.50 -45.15
C SER A 45 -11.20 61.25 -43.84
N SER A 46 -10.00 61.81 -43.75
CA SER A 46 -8.98 61.62 -42.71
C SER A 46 -9.17 62.52 -41.50
N VAL A 47 -9.24 61.94 -40.30
CA VAL A 47 -8.98 62.62 -39.02
C VAL A 47 -8.15 61.66 -38.15
N ALA A 48 -6.99 62.12 -37.68
CA ALA A 48 -6.13 61.37 -36.78
C ALA A 48 -6.83 61.23 -35.42
N LEU A 49 -7.13 59.98 -35.03
CA LEU A 49 -7.68 59.64 -33.72
C LEU A 49 -6.56 59.13 -32.82
N GLU A 50 -6.48 59.74 -31.66
CA GLU A 50 -5.67 59.38 -30.49
C GLU A 50 -5.88 57.90 -30.15
N GLU A 51 -4.82 57.08 -30.13
CA GLU A 51 -4.89 55.64 -29.82
C GLU A 51 -5.34 55.44 -28.36
N ILE A 52 -6.62 55.12 -28.18
CA ILE A 52 -7.16 54.56 -26.94
C ILE A 52 -6.50 53.16 -26.79
N PRO A 53 -5.92 52.81 -25.63
CA PRO A 53 -5.34 51.48 -25.45
C PRO A 53 -6.38 50.39 -25.70
N ASP A 54 -6.07 49.47 -26.61
CA ASP A 54 -6.94 48.35 -26.97
C ASP A 54 -7.21 47.47 -25.74
N GLY A 55 -8.50 47.25 -25.43
CA GLY A 55 -8.95 46.37 -24.35
C GLY A 55 -8.52 44.90 -24.54
N SER A 56 -8.05 44.53 -25.73
CA SER A 56 -7.45 43.22 -26.00
C SER A 56 -6.07 43.02 -25.38
N ALA A 57 -5.35 44.11 -25.02
CA ALA A 57 -4.01 44.03 -24.43
C ALA A 57 -4.00 43.54 -22.97
N GLN A 58 -5.15 43.52 -22.29
CA GLN A 58 -5.29 43.04 -20.92
C GLN A 58 -5.74 41.58 -20.81
N HIS A 59 -6.10 40.92 -21.92
CA HIS A 59 -6.53 39.52 -21.89
C HIS A 59 -5.43 38.60 -21.34
N GLY A 60 -4.17 38.83 -21.73
CA GLY A 60 -3.03 38.06 -21.20
C GLY A 60 -2.78 38.27 -19.70
N VAL A 61 -3.10 39.44 -19.15
CA VAL A 61 -3.00 39.72 -17.71
C VAL A 61 -4.19 39.12 -16.97
N GLN A 62 -5.39 39.17 -17.54
CA GLN A 62 -6.59 38.54 -16.99
C GLN A 62 -6.54 37.01 -17.05
N ASP A 63 -5.90 36.42 -18.08
CA ASP A 63 -5.68 34.97 -18.18
C ASP A 63 -4.61 34.51 -17.18
N VAL A 64 -3.55 35.29 -16.97
CA VAL A 64 -2.55 35.01 -15.91
C VAL A 64 -3.16 35.22 -14.52
N GLU A 65 -3.99 36.24 -14.31
CA GLU A 65 -4.71 36.47 -13.06
C GLU A 65 -5.77 35.38 -12.81
N ALA A 66 -6.47 34.90 -13.84
CA ALA A 66 -7.41 33.78 -13.76
C ALA A 66 -6.72 32.43 -13.50
N VAL A 67 -5.54 32.17 -14.09
CA VAL A 67 -4.71 31.00 -13.79
C VAL A 67 -4.17 31.08 -12.36
N THR A 68 -3.81 32.28 -11.88
CA THR A 68 -3.36 32.48 -10.49
C THR A 68 -4.54 32.38 -9.50
N MET A 69 -5.75 32.78 -9.90
CA MET A 69 -7.00 32.63 -9.11
C MET A 69 -7.60 31.22 -9.14
N ALA A 70 -7.29 30.39 -10.15
CA ALA A 70 -7.70 28.99 -10.20
C ALA A 70 -7.10 28.16 -9.05
N TRP A 71 -5.94 28.60 -8.53
CA TRP A 71 -5.34 28.13 -7.29
C TRP A 71 -5.79 28.96 -6.08
N SER A 72 -7.09 29.24 -5.99
CA SER A 72 -7.68 29.85 -4.80
C SER A 72 -7.32 29.07 -3.53
N ARG A 73 -7.26 29.76 -2.39
CA ARG A 73 -7.17 29.10 -1.07
C ARG A 73 -8.22 28.00 -0.91
N GLY A 74 -9.39 28.10 -1.55
CA GLY A 74 -10.44 27.08 -1.50
C GLY A 74 -10.11 25.81 -2.31
N THR A 75 -9.47 25.93 -3.47
CA THR A 75 -9.02 24.78 -4.27
C THR A 75 -7.79 24.14 -3.64
N LEU A 76 -6.85 24.93 -3.11
CA LEU A 76 -5.74 24.42 -2.30
C LEU A 76 -6.26 23.74 -1.03
N ILE A 77 -7.13 24.36 -0.24
CA ILE A 77 -7.76 23.74 0.94
C ILE A 77 -8.57 22.49 0.54
N ALA A 78 -9.26 22.48 -0.60
CA ALA A 78 -9.94 21.27 -1.05
C ALA A 78 -8.93 20.17 -1.40
N VAL A 79 -7.83 20.47 -2.09
CA VAL A 79 -6.76 19.50 -2.38
C VAL A 79 -6.08 19.01 -1.09
N PHE A 80 -5.74 19.91 -0.16
CA PHE A 80 -5.22 19.69 1.20
C PHE A 80 -6.27 19.22 2.22
N ILE A 81 -7.51 19.00 1.81
CA ILE A 81 -8.48 18.28 2.63
C ILE A 81 -8.65 16.90 2.01
N ASN A 82 -8.61 16.78 0.68
CA ASN A 82 -8.71 15.52 -0.01
C ASN A 82 -7.48 14.62 0.23
N PHE A 83 -6.26 15.17 0.28
CA PHE A 83 -5.06 14.37 0.51
C PHE A 83 -4.97 13.88 1.96
N GLU A 84 -5.21 14.75 2.93
CA GLU A 84 -5.18 14.43 4.36
C GLU A 84 -6.30 13.47 4.72
N ILE A 85 -7.50 13.66 4.15
CA ILE A 85 -8.60 12.67 4.27
C ILE A 85 -8.21 11.37 3.59
N TYR A 86 -7.52 11.39 2.45
CA TYR A 86 -7.03 10.16 1.81
C TYR A 86 -6.04 9.43 2.72
N CYS A 87 -5.06 10.11 3.30
CA CYS A 87 -4.13 9.51 4.27
C CYS A 87 -4.88 8.94 5.47
N ALA A 88 -5.80 9.71 6.08
CA ALA A 88 -6.61 9.24 7.20
C ALA A 88 -7.48 8.02 6.83
N ALA A 89 -8.10 8.05 5.64
CA ALA A 89 -8.91 6.94 5.13
C ALA A 89 -8.07 5.67 4.90
N ASN A 90 -6.83 5.81 4.43
CA ASN A 90 -5.92 4.68 4.29
C ASN A 90 -5.59 4.04 5.65
N VAL A 91 -5.37 4.84 6.70
CA VAL A 91 -5.15 4.30 8.06
C VAL A 91 -6.33 3.42 8.48
N PHE A 92 -7.56 3.90 8.32
CA PHE A 92 -8.76 3.10 8.65
C PHE A 92 -8.93 1.88 7.76
N TYR A 93 -8.66 2.03 6.46
CA TYR A 93 -8.75 0.94 5.49
C TYR A 93 -7.77 -0.20 5.83
N TYR A 94 -6.48 0.10 5.97
CA TYR A 94 -5.46 -0.90 6.28
C TYR A 94 -5.68 -1.52 7.66
N THR A 95 -6.07 -0.72 8.66
CA THR A 95 -6.42 -1.27 10.00
C THR A 95 -7.58 -2.26 9.90
N GLY A 96 -8.63 -1.92 9.14
CA GLY A 96 -9.77 -2.81 8.93
C GLY A 96 -9.42 -4.06 8.11
N PHE A 97 -8.62 -3.89 7.05
CA PHE A 97 -8.19 -4.96 6.16
C PHE A 97 -7.36 -6.01 6.92
N TYR A 98 -6.27 -5.59 7.59
CA TYR A 98 -5.44 -6.51 8.37
C TYR A 98 -6.20 -7.12 9.56
N GLY A 99 -7.15 -6.39 10.15
CA GLY A 99 -8.01 -6.94 11.21
C GLY A 99 -8.91 -8.08 10.72
N ILE A 100 -9.46 -7.98 9.50
CA ILE A 100 -10.27 -9.04 8.88
C ILE A 100 -9.38 -10.22 8.49
N GLU A 101 -8.23 -9.96 7.87
CA GLU A 101 -7.25 -10.99 7.48
C GLU A 101 -6.80 -11.81 8.69
N TYR A 102 -6.36 -11.13 9.76
CA TYR A 102 -5.97 -11.77 11.02
C TYR A 102 -7.12 -12.61 11.63
N ALA A 103 -8.36 -12.12 11.59
CA ALA A 103 -9.51 -12.88 12.08
C ALA A 103 -9.74 -14.16 11.28
N VAL A 104 -9.61 -14.11 9.94
CA VAL A 104 -9.67 -15.30 9.07
C VAL A 104 -8.53 -16.26 9.41
N ASP A 105 -7.34 -15.76 9.68
CA ASP A 105 -6.18 -16.60 9.99
C ASP A 105 -6.32 -17.35 11.32
N VAL A 106 -6.80 -16.67 12.36
CA VAL A 106 -7.08 -17.27 13.67
C VAL A 106 -8.19 -18.31 13.56
N MET A 107 -9.30 -17.98 12.89
CA MET A 107 -10.39 -18.93 12.67
C MET A 107 -9.93 -20.17 11.90
N THR A 108 -9.08 -19.98 10.89
CA THR A 108 -8.51 -21.08 10.11
C THR A 108 -7.60 -21.95 10.97
N ALA A 109 -6.80 -21.36 11.85
CA ALA A 109 -5.98 -22.09 12.80
C ALA A 109 -6.80 -22.92 13.80
N ASP A 110 -7.94 -22.40 14.24
CA ASP A 110 -8.81 -23.01 15.24
C ASP A 110 -9.65 -24.17 14.69
N VAL A 111 -10.20 -24.00 13.48
CA VAL A 111 -11.02 -25.04 12.83
C VAL A 111 -10.15 -26.17 12.27
N SER A 112 -8.88 -25.89 11.95
CA SER A 112 -7.97 -26.87 11.36
C SER A 112 -7.12 -27.61 12.39
N THR A 113 -6.85 -28.89 12.09
CA THR A 113 -5.81 -29.63 12.81
C THR A 113 -4.43 -29.15 12.39
N LEU A 114 -3.43 -29.23 13.27
CA LEU A 114 -2.07 -28.76 12.95
C LEU A 114 -1.50 -29.42 11.68
N ARG A 115 -1.87 -30.69 11.42
CA ARG A 115 -1.48 -31.43 10.20
C ARG A 115 -2.17 -30.92 8.93
N ASN A 116 -3.39 -30.39 9.04
CA ASN A 116 -4.17 -29.83 7.93
C ASN A 116 -3.98 -28.33 7.76
N ARG A 117 -3.38 -27.66 8.74
CA ARG A 117 -3.40 -26.21 8.86
C ARG A 117 -2.81 -25.50 7.64
N ALA A 118 -1.68 -25.97 7.14
CA ALA A 118 -1.08 -25.44 5.92
C ALA A 118 -2.01 -25.57 4.70
N PHE A 119 -2.74 -26.68 4.58
CA PHE A 119 -3.71 -26.87 3.50
C PHE A 119 -4.96 -25.98 3.69
N ALA A 120 -5.37 -25.73 4.94
CA ALA A 120 -6.47 -24.83 5.25
C ALA A 120 -6.13 -23.38 4.89
N TYR A 121 -4.93 -22.90 5.25
CA TYR A 121 -4.44 -21.57 4.84
C TYR A 121 -4.34 -21.43 3.32
N ALA A 122 -3.79 -22.45 2.65
CA ALA A 122 -3.75 -22.46 1.20
C ALA A 122 -5.14 -22.32 0.56
N PHE A 123 -6.17 -22.93 1.16
CA PHE A 123 -7.53 -22.81 0.69
C PHE A 123 -8.09 -21.39 0.91
N THR A 124 -7.88 -20.80 2.09
CA THR A 124 -8.37 -19.45 2.39
C THR A 124 -7.68 -18.36 1.56
N SER A 125 -6.44 -18.58 1.13
CA SER A 125 -5.72 -17.66 0.22
C SER A 125 -6.01 -17.90 -1.27
N SER A 126 -6.58 -19.04 -1.66
CA SER A 126 -6.88 -19.35 -3.07
C SER A 126 -7.76 -18.34 -3.83
N PRO A 127 -8.66 -17.55 -3.20
CA PRO A 127 -9.39 -16.48 -3.89
C PRO A 127 -8.49 -15.39 -4.51
N TYR A 128 -7.22 -15.28 -4.10
CA TYR A 128 -6.26 -14.38 -4.74
C TYR A 128 -6.08 -14.64 -6.24
N ILE A 129 -6.30 -15.89 -6.70
CA ILE A 129 -6.28 -16.21 -8.12
C ILE A 129 -7.33 -15.41 -8.89
N ILE A 130 -8.54 -15.25 -8.33
CA ILE A 130 -9.64 -14.54 -8.99
C ILE A 130 -9.35 -13.04 -9.03
N THR A 131 -8.88 -12.48 -7.91
CA THR A 131 -8.60 -11.05 -7.79
C THR A 131 -7.39 -10.62 -8.61
N ALA A 132 -6.38 -11.48 -8.78
CA ALA A 132 -5.23 -11.23 -9.65
C ALA A 132 -5.63 -10.93 -11.10
N PHE A 133 -6.68 -11.60 -11.61
CA PHE A 133 -7.21 -11.37 -12.96
C PHE A 133 -8.33 -10.32 -13.03
N ALA A 134 -9.25 -10.31 -12.05
CA ALA A 134 -10.37 -9.38 -12.06
C ALA A 134 -9.94 -7.95 -11.71
N GLY A 135 -9.01 -7.81 -10.76
CA GLY A 135 -8.55 -6.53 -10.20
C GLY A 135 -8.02 -5.55 -11.25
N PRO A 136 -7.01 -5.93 -12.08
CA PRO A 136 -6.42 -5.04 -13.07
C PRO A 136 -7.42 -4.47 -14.08
N LYS A 137 -8.37 -5.30 -14.54
CA LYS A 137 -9.40 -4.88 -15.49
C LYS A 137 -10.37 -3.89 -14.85
N VAL A 138 -10.85 -4.20 -13.64
CA VAL A 138 -11.74 -3.33 -12.87
C VAL A 138 -11.06 -2.00 -12.55
N ALA A 139 -9.79 -2.03 -12.14
CA ALA A 139 -8.99 -0.83 -11.87
C ALA A 139 -8.86 0.06 -13.12
N ASN A 140 -8.60 -0.53 -14.28
CA ASN A 140 -8.53 0.22 -15.54
C ASN A 140 -9.88 0.86 -15.92
N GLU A 141 -10.99 0.15 -15.75
CA GLU A 141 -12.33 0.70 -16.00
C GLU A 141 -12.66 1.85 -15.03
N PHE A 142 -12.33 1.72 -13.74
CA PHE A 142 -12.48 2.82 -12.78
C PHE A 142 -11.63 4.03 -13.14
N TYR A 143 -10.40 3.81 -13.61
CA TYR A 143 -9.48 4.88 -14.00
C TYR A 143 -9.96 5.62 -15.25
N GLN A 144 -10.41 4.89 -16.29
CA GLN A 144 -10.77 5.46 -17.58
C GLN A 144 -12.22 5.99 -17.66
N GLN A 145 -13.18 5.31 -17.03
CA GLN A 145 -14.62 5.57 -17.26
C GLN A 145 -15.35 6.21 -16.07
N VAL A 146 -14.85 6.03 -14.84
CA VAL A 146 -15.56 6.46 -13.63
C VAL A 146 -14.84 7.60 -12.92
N SER A 147 -13.85 7.26 -12.10
CA SER A 147 -12.96 8.15 -11.35
C SER A 147 -12.13 7.28 -10.41
N TRP A 148 -10.85 7.61 -10.26
CA TRP A 148 -9.99 6.98 -9.26
C TRP A 148 -10.56 7.09 -7.83
N LYS A 149 -11.29 8.18 -7.51
CA LYS A 149 -11.93 8.38 -6.21
C LYS A 149 -13.02 7.35 -5.94
N TRP A 150 -13.80 7.00 -6.97
CA TRP A 150 -14.85 5.98 -6.87
C TRP A 150 -14.27 4.56 -6.81
N GLY A 151 -13.11 4.34 -7.43
CA GLY A 151 -12.35 3.10 -7.28
C GLY A 151 -11.96 2.81 -5.83
N LEU A 152 -11.72 3.85 -5.02
CA LEU A 152 -11.49 3.72 -3.57
C LEU A 152 -12.80 3.69 -2.78
N GLY A 153 -13.74 4.58 -3.12
CA GLY A 153 -15.00 4.74 -2.40
C GLY A 153 -15.94 3.53 -2.46
N CYS A 154 -15.90 2.73 -3.54
CA CYS A 154 -16.75 1.54 -3.67
C CYS A 154 -16.43 0.48 -2.60
N TRP A 155 -15.18 0.38 -2.13
CA TRP A 155 -14.77 -0.58 -1.11
C TRP A 155 -15.42 -0.32 0.25
N ALA A 156 -15.77 0.92 0.57
CA ALA A 156 -16.54 1.24 1.77
C ALA A 156 -17.95 0.63 1.76
N ILE A 157 -18.48 0.27 0.59
CA ILE A 157 -19.78 -0.42 0.44
C ILE A 157 -19.56 -1.93 0.33
N VAL A 158 -18.60 -2.36 -0.50
CA VAL A 158 -18.35 -3.78 -0.77
C VAL A 158 -17.86 -4.52 0.48
N VAL A 159 -16.90 -3.96 1.22
CA VAL A 159 -16.30 -4.64 2.37
C VAL A 159 -17.36 -4.97 3.45
N PRO A 160 -18.20 -4.04 3.94
CA PRO A 160 -19.22 -4.39 4.92
C PRO A 160 -20.22 -5.44 4.44
N ILE A 161 -20.63 -5.39 3.16
CA ILE A 161 -21.60 -6.34 2.59
C ILE A 161 -21.00 -7.75 2.51
N VAL A 162 -19.75 -7.86 2.06
CA VAL A 162 -19.07 -9.16 1.90
C VAL A 162 -18.61 -9.73 3.24
N SER A 163 -18.25 -8.89 4.21
CA SER A 163 -17.87 -9.33 5.57
C SER A 163 -19.09 -9.61 6.47
N ALA A 164 -20.27 -9.08 6.16
CA ALA A 164 -21.47 -9.26 6.97
C ALA A 164 -21.86 -10.73 7.20
N PRO A 165 -21.85 -11.64 6.22
CA PRO A 165 -22.14 -13.06 6.44
C PRO A 165 -21.22 -13.71 7.49
N LEU A 166 -19.91 -13.44 7.45
CA LEU A 166 -18.96 -13.97 8.41
C LEU A 166 -19.26 -13.44 9.82
N TYR A 167 -19.50 -12.13 9.94
CA TYR A 167 -19.87 -11.51 11.21
C TYR A 167 -21.19 -12.07 11.77
N ILE A 168 -22.21 -12.21 10.92
CA ILE A 168 -23.53 -12.76 11.31
C ILE A 168 -23.39 -14.21 11.76
N MET A 169 -22.63 -15.04 11.03
CA MET A 169 -22.37 -16.43 11.39
C MET A 169 -21.67 -16.52 12.75
N LEU A 170 -20.61 -15.76 12.97
CA LEU A 170 -19.89 -15.71 14.25
C LEU A 170 -20.81 -15.29 15.39
N LYS A 171 -21.59 -14.20 15.19
CA LYS A 171 -22.56 -13.71 16.17
C LYS A 171 -23.62 -14.77 16.49
N TYR A 172 -24.11 -15.47 15.48
CA TYR A 172 -25.09 -16.54 15.63
C TYR A 172 -24.52 -17.71 16.43
N ASN A 173 -23.32 -18.17 16.10
CA ASN A 173 -22.64 -19.27 16.81
C ASN A 173 -22.34 -18.91 18.26
N LEU A 174 -21.92 -17.67 18.54
CA LEU A 174 -21.73 -17.16 19.90
C LEU A 174 -23.06 -17.18 20.68
N HIS A 175 -24.16 -16.71 20.10
CA HIS A 175 -25.47 -16.77 20.74
C HIS A 175 -25.95 -18.21 20.96
N LYS A 176 -25.67 -19.11 20.01
CA LYS A 176 -26.00 -20.53 20.13
C LYS A 176 -25.21 -21.18 21.27
N ALA A 177 -23.90 -20.94 21.36
CA ALA A 177 -23.05 -21.43 22.43
C ALA A 177 -23.48 -20.91 23.82
N GLU A 178 -23.96 -19.66 23.90
CA GLU A 178 -24.56 -19.11 25.12
C GLU A 178 -25.85 -19.84 25.49
N LYS A 179 -26.74 -20.09 24.52
CA LYS A 179 -27.99 -20.81 24.75
C LYS A 179 -27.79 -22.27 25.16
N GLU A 180 -26.80 -22.93 24.58
CA GLU A 180 -26.45 -24.33 24.86
C GLU A 180 -25.60 -24.49 26.14
N GLY A 181 -25.26 -23.38 26.82
CA GLY A 181 -24.54 -23.40 28.08
C GLY A 181 -23.03 -23.62 27.97
N TYR A 182 -22.48 -23.68 26.74
CA TYR A 182 -21.03 -23.78 26.52
C TYR A 182 -20.29 -22.48 26.88
N ARG A 183 -20.97 -21.33 26.82
CA ARG A 183 -20.40 -20.02 27.17
C ARG A 183 -21.03 -19.45 28.45
N ILE A 184 -20.26 -19.46 29.54
CA ILE A 184 -20.65 -18.81 30.80
C ILE A 184 -20.29 -17.32 30.70
N LYS A 185 -21.28 -16.46 30.41
CA LYS A 185 -21.11 -15.00 30.56
C LYS A 185 -20.89 -14.67 32.04
N ARG A 186 -19.64 -14.41 32.42
CA ARG A 186 -19.34 -13.81 33.72
C ARG A 186 -19.68 -12.32 33.64
N PRO A 187 -20.70 -11.81 34.35
CA PRO A 187 -20.94 -10.37 34.41
C PRO A 187 -19.69 -9.72 35.01
N SER A 188 -19.11 -8.73 34.33
CA SER A 188 -17.85 -8.14 34.78
C SER A 188 -18.02 -7.40 36.12
N GLY A 189 -19.24 -6.94 36.43
CA GLY A 189 -19.53 -6.09 37.59
C GLY A 189 -18.89 -4.71 37.53
N ARG A 190 -18.18 -4.39 36.42
CA ARG A 190 -17.41 -3.16 36.26
C ARG A 190 -18.31 -2.00 35.85
N THR A 191 -18.09 -0.84 36.47
CA THR A 191 -18.60 0.44 35.98
C THR A 191 -18.00 0.77 34.60
N VAL A 192 -18.55 1.79 33.92
CA VAL A 192 -18.03 2.24 32.61
C VAL A 192 -16.56 2.67 32.72
N ILE A 193 -16.20 3.40 33.79
CA ILE A 193 -14.82 3.88 34.01
C ILE A 193 -13.88 2.72 34.31
N GLU A 194 -14.29 1.76 35.15
CA GLU A 194 -13.50 0.56 35.42
C GLU A 194 -13.35 -0.31 34.17
N SER A 195 -14.35 -0.34 33.30
CA SER A 195 -14.27 -1.04 32.00
C SER A 195 -13.27 -0.35 31.07
N ILE A 196 -13.33 0.98 30.94
CA ILE A 196 -12.35 1.74 30.16
C ILE A 196 -10.94 1.46 30.68
N ARG A 197 -10.71 1.65 31.98
CA ARG A 197 -9.39 1.39 32.61
C ARG A 197 -8.93 -0.04 32.38
N HIS A 198 -9.82 -1.02 32.55
CA HIS A 198 -9.50 -2.43 32.33
C HIS A 198 -9.06 -2.68 30.89
N TRP A 199 -9.83 -2.22 29.89
CA TRP A 199 -9.48 -2.43 28.48
C TRP A 199 -8.27 -1.61 28.03
N THR A 200 -8.05 -0.42 28.59
CA THR A 200 -6.82 0.36 28.35
C THR A 200 -5.57 -0.39 28.79
N ILE A 201 -5.64 -1.11 29.92
CA ILE A 201 -4.55 -1.96 30.42
C ILE A 201 -4.47 -3.27 29.63
N GLU A 202 -5.60 -3.92 29.35
CA GLU A 202 -5.65 -5.22 28.68
C GLU A 202 -5.14 -5.16 27.24
N PHE A 203 -5.41 -4.06 26.52
CA PHE A 203 -4.92 -3.84 25.16
C PHE A 203 -3.57 -3.11 25.10
N ASP A 204 -2.95 -2.84 26.26
CA ASP A 204 -1.74 -2.03 26.39
C ASP A 204 -1.73 -0.79 25.49
N VAL A 205 -2.77 0.05 25.62
CA VAL A 205 -2.96 1.22 24.73
C VAL A 205 -1.74 2.15 24.79
N LEU A 206 -1.09 2.26 25.95
CA LEU A 206 0.12 3.08 26.09
C LEU A 206 1.29 2.48 25.29
N GLY A 207 1.53 1.17 25.41
CA GLY A 207 2.55 0.48 24.62
C GLY A 207 2.30 0.61 23.12
N VAL A 208 1.06 0.40 22.67
CA VAL A 208 0.65 0.57 21.26
C VAL A 208 0.92 1.99 20.76
N VAL A 209 0.58 3.02 21.54
CA VAL A 209 0.85 4.43 21.17
C VAL A 209 2.35 4.72 21.12
N LEU A 210 3.13 4.31 22.13
CA LEU A 210 4.58 4.51 22.15
C LEU A 210 5.25 3.84 20.94
N PHE A 211 4.84 2.61 20.65
CA PHE A 211 5.36 1.83 19.53
C PHE A 211 5.00 2.47 18.19
N THR A 212 3.72 2.80 17.97
CA THR A 212 3.22 3.33 16.69
C THR A 212 3.79 4.71 16.41
N VAL A 213 3.71 5.63 17.39
CA VAL A 213 4.24 7.00 17.22
C VAL A 213 5.76 6.97 17.11
N GLY A 214 6.44 6.10 17.88
CA GLY A 214 7.88 5.92 17.77
C GLY A 214 8.31 5.45 16.38
N LEU A 215 7.63 4.44 15.83
CA LEU A 215 7.89 3.91 14.49
C LEU A 215 7.64 4.97 13.42
N VAL A 216 6.48 5.65 13.46
CA VAL A 216 6.13 6.71 12.50
C VAL A 216 7.13 7.85 12.54
N LEU A 217 7.49 8.36 13.72
CA LEU A 217 8.48 9.45 13.84
C LEU A 217 9.88 9.02 13.41
N PHE A 218 10.21 7.73 13.56
CA PHE A 218 11.50 7.21 13.11
C PHE A 218 11.56 7.02 11.59
N GLU A 219 10.49 6.54 10.95
CA GLU A 219 10.45 6.22 9.51
C GLU A 219 10.13 7.43 8.63
N LEU A 220 9.23 8.32 9.05
CA LEU A 220 8.81 9.50 8.29
C LEU A 220 9.97 10.40 7.79
N PRO A 221 11.04 10.65 8.58
CA PRO A 221 12.14 11.50 8.15
C PRO A 221 12.86 11.00 6.90
N PHE A 222 12.86 9.69 6.65
CA PHE A 222 13.51 9.11 5.48
C PHE A 222 12.80 9.49 4.17
N ASP A 223 11.48 9.71 4.21
CA ASP A 223 10.72 10.18 3.05
C ASP A 223 10.80 11.71 2.89
N LEU A 224 10.81 12.44 4.02
CA LEU A 224 10.75 13.91 4.04
C LEU A 224 12.11 14.60 3.91
N ALA A 225 13.21 13.91 4.24
CA ALA A 225 14.54 14.53 4.30
C ALA A 225 14.91 15.21 2.98
N HIS A 226 14.57 14.62 1.82
CA HIS A 226 14.90 15.22 0.52
C HIS A 226 14.20 16.55 0.25
N TYR A 227 13.02 16.78 0.84
CA TYR A 227 12.23 18.00 0.66
C TYR A 227 12.54 19.06 1.74
N ALA A 228 13.38 18.71 2.72
CA ALA A 228 13.71 19.59 3.83
C ALA A 228 14.74 20.66 3.44
N PRO A 229 14.68 21.88 4.01
CA PRO A 229 15.58 22.99 3.64
C PRO A 229 17.07 22.62 3.66
N ASP A 230 17.52 21.90 4.70
CA ASP A 230 18.91 21.47 4.89
C ASP A 230 19.07 19.95 4.76
N ASN A 231 18.17 19.32 3.99
CA ASN A 231 18.06 17.87 3.90
C ASN A 231 18.02 17.19 5.30
N TRP A 232 18.89 16.21 5.52
CA TRP A 232 19.09 15.49 6.78
C TRP A 232 19.52 16.36 7.96
N ALA A 233 20.14 17.52 7.72
CA ALA A 233 20.61 18.41 8.77
C ALA A 233 19.48 19.31 9.33
N SER A 234 18.29 19.28 8.72
CA SER A 234 17.14 20.07 9.15
C SER A 234 16.72 19.70 10.58
N GLY A 235 16.54 20.70 11.45
CA GLY A 235 16.28 20.47 12.87
C GLY A 235 15.07 19.58 13.17
N TYR A 236 13.98 19.69 12.40
CA TYR A 236 12.79 18.84 12.59
C TYR A 236 13.00 17.39 12.16
N ILE A 237 13.85 17.13 11.15
CA ILE A 237 14.23 15.78 10.71
C ILE A 237 15.01 15.08 11.83
N ILE A 238 16.01 15.77 12.38
CA ILE A 238 16.79 15.26 13.52
C ILE A 238 15.90 15.05 14.75
N ALA A 239 15.00 16.00 15.05
CA ALA A 239 14.08 15.87 16.17
C ALA A 239 13.16 14.65 16.02
N MET A 240 12.60 14.41 14.83
CA MET A 240 11.77 13.23 14.56
C MET A 240 12.55 11.92 14.75
N LEU A 241 13.77 11.83 14.21
CA LEU A 241 14.62 10.63 14.38
C LEU A 241 14.96 10.37 15.84
N VAL A 242 15.40 11.40 16.58
CA VAL A 242 15.79 11.26 17.99
C VAL A 242 14.58 10.94 18.87
N VAL A 243 13.46 11.65 18.69
CA VAL A 243 12.25 11.40 19.48
C VAL A 243 11.67 10.03 19.14
N GLY A 244 11.59 9.67 17.86
CA GLY A 244 11.13 8.34 17.42
C GLY A 244 11.97 7.22 18.01
N PHE A 245 13.29 7.32 17.93
CA PHE A 245 14.22 6.35 18.54
C PHE A 245 14.05 6.28 20.07
N CYS A 246 13.97 7.41 20.75
CA CYS A 246 13.72 7.46 22.19
C CYS A 246 12.37 6.83 22.57
N MET A 247 11.32 7.06 21.79
CA MET A 247 10.00 6.46 22.02
C MET A 247 10.00 4.94 21.83
N LEU A 248 10.69 4.43 20.81
CA LEU A 248 10.88 2.98 20.61
C LEU A 248 11.70 2.36 21.76
N PHE A 249 12.70 3.07 22.26
CA PHE A 249 13.45 2.63 23.43
C PHE A 249 12.58 2.63 24.70
N LEU A 250 11.80 3.69 24.93
CA LEU A 250 10.84 3.77 26.03
C LEU A 250 9.77 2.69 25.93
N PHE A 251 9.30 2.36 24.72
CA PHE A 251 8.43 1.23 24.48
C PHE A 251 9.08 -0.08 24.93
N ALA A 252 10.33 -0.34 24.55
CA ALA A 252 11.03 -1.55 24.99
C ALA A 252 11.18 -1.65 26.53
N ILE A 253 11.43 -0.52 27.20
CA ILE A 253 11.44 -0.43 28.68
C ILE A 253 10.05 -0.72 29.26
N TRP A 254 9.03 -0.07 28.70
CA TRP A 254 7.62 -0.20 29.11
C TRP A 254 7.19 -1.66 29.03
N GLU A 255 7.36 -2.25 27.86
CA GLU A 255 6.97 -3.61 27.53
C GLU A 255 7.66 -4.65 28.43
N ARG A 256 8.93 -4.41 28.75
CA ARG A 256 9.75 -5.37 29.50
C ARG A 256 9.49 -5.34 31.01
N TRP A 257 9.23 -4.16 31.58
CA TRP A 257 9.27 -3.98 33.04
C TRP A 257 8.05 -3.29 33.64
N LEU A 258 7.28 -2.53 32.88
CA LEU A 258 6.22 -1.66 33.41
C LEU A 258 4.82 -2.13 33.00
N ALA A 259 4.67 -2.72 31.81
CA ALA A 259 3.40 -3.16 31.26
C ALA A 259 2.77 -4.29 32.12
N PRO A 260 1.56 -4.10 32.67
CA PRO A 260 0.89 -5.15 33.45
C PRO A 260 0.47 -6.35 32.58
N VAL A 261 0.05 -6.06 31.34
CA VAL A 261 -0.30 -7.03 30.30
C VAL A 261 0.48 -6.61 29.05
N PRO A 262 1.66 -7.19 28.79
CA PRO A 262 2.50 -6.80 27.66
C PRO A 262 1.84 -7.16 26.32
N LEU A 263 2.00 -6.30 25.32
CA LEU A 263 1.64 -6.54 23.92
C LEU A 263 2.34 -7.79 23.35
N PHE A 264 3.62 -7.95 23.65
CA PHE A 264 4.49 -9.05 23.24
C PHE A 264 4.72 -10.00 24.41
N GLU A 265 4.20 -11.22 24.27
CA GLU A 265 4.49 -12.27 25.24
C GLU A 265 5.97 -12.69 25.13
N TRP A 266 6.82 -12.20 26.05
CA TRP A 266 8.28 -12.40 26.02
C TRP A 266 8.70 -13.87 25.89
N ARG A 267 7.90 -14.79 26.44
CA ARG A 267 8.15 -16.23 26.32
C ARG A 267 8.19 -16.67 24.86
N LEU A 268 7.34 -16.11 24.00
CA LEU A 268 7.32 -16.40 22.57
C LEU A 268 8.61 -15.93 21.88
N LEU A 269 9.13 -14.76 22.26
CA LEU A 269 10.37 -14.19 21.72
C LEU A 269 11.65 -14.93 22.16
N THR A 270 11.54 -15.92 23.04
CA THR A 270 12.66 -16.76 23.47
C THR A 270 12.70 -18.14 22.80
N ASP A 271 11.62 -18.58 22.13
CA ASP A 271 11.67 -19.83 21.37
C ASP A 271 12.34 -19.59 20.01
N ARG A 272 13.44 -20.31 19.76
CA ARG A 272 14.21 -20.19 18.52
C ARG A 272 13.41 -20.43 17.23
N THR A 273 12.33 -21.21 17.28
CA THR A 273 11.47 -21.48 16.12
C THR A 273 10.59 -20.28 15.82
N ILE A 274 10.06 -19.63 16.87
CA ILE A 274 9.26 -18.41 16.77
C ILE A 274 10.14 -17.28 16.24
N VAL A 275 11.30 -17.05 16.88
CA VAL A 275 12.27 -16.05 16.43
C VAL A 275 12.71 -16.29 14.99
N GLY A 276 13.02 -17.54 14.63
CA GLY A 276 13.41 -17.88 13.27
C GLY A 276 12.31 -17.65 12.24
N ALA A 277 11.05 -17.94 12.57
CA ALA A 277 9.90 -17.67 11.68
C ALA A 277 9.65 -16.17 11.52
N VAL A 278 9.64 -15.43 12.62
CA VAL A 278 9.37 -13.99 12.65
C VAL A 278 10.47 -13.19 11.93
N LEU A 279 11.75 -13.56 12.12
CA LEU A 279 12.85 -12.90 11.41
C LEU A 279 12.92 -13.29 9.93
N LEU A 280 12.49 -14.51 9.58
CA LEU A 280 12.36 -14.93 8.19
C LEU A 280 11.31 -14.07 7.47
N ASP A 281 10.13 -13.92 8.07
CA ASP A 281 9.04 -13.06 7.58
C ASP A 281 9.52 -11.61 7.38
N ALA A 282 10.05 -10.99 8.44
CA ALA A 282 10.57 -9.62 8.36
C ALA A 282 11.64 -9.45 7.28
N THR A 283 12.55 -10.41 7.13
CA THR A 283 13.61 -10.35 6.10
C THR A 283 13.03 -10.48 4.70
N TYR A 284 12.06 -11.38 4.51
CA TYR A 284 11.37 -11.58 3.25
C TYR A 284 10.58 -10.33 2.84
N GLN A 285 9.75 -9.80 3.75
CA GLN A 285 8.97 -8.59 3.54
C GLN A 285 9.89 -7.42 3.21
N LEU A 286 10.93 -7.19 4.02
CA LEU A 286 11.93 -6.15 3.79
C LEU A 286 12.57 -6.27 2.40
N SER A 287 13.03 -7.47 2.02
CA SER A 287 13.65 -7.71 0.72
C SER A 287 12.69 -7.48 -0.45
N ASN A 288 11.43 -7.92 -0.33
CA ASN A 288 10.41 -7.77 -1.36
C ASN A 288 10.06 -6.30 -1.60
N TYR A 289 9.83 -5.55 -0.52
CA TYR A 289 9.42 -4.14 -0.59
C TYR A 289 10.55 -3.17 -0.93
N CYS A 290 11.82 -3.57 -0.79
CA CYS A 290 12.95 -2.80 -1.30
C CYS A 290 12.91 -2.54 -2.81
N TRP A 291 12.21 -3.35 -3.62
CA TRP A 291 12.16 -3.18 -5.08
C TRP A 291 10.76 -3.17 -5.67
N SER A 292 9.75 -3.72 -4.98
CA SER A 292 8.40 -3.88 -5.55
C SER A 292 7.69 -2.55 -5.79
N TYR A 293 7.97 -1.53 -4.97
CA TYR A 293 7.24 -0.25 -4.96
C TYR A 293 7.26 0.48 -6.31
N TYR A 294 8.40 0.52 -6.98
CA TYR A 294 8.55 1.21 -8.27
C TYR A 294 8.32 0.31 -9.49
N PHE A 295 8.11 -1.00 -9.28
CA PHE A 295 8.07 -2.00 -10.35
C PHE A 295 6.96 -1.75 -11.38
N THR A 296 5.77 -1.37 -10.94
CA THR A 296 4.63 -1.08 -11.84
C THR A 296 4.92 0.12 -12.74
N SER A 297 5.58 1.15 -12.21
CA SER A 297 5.99 2.32 -13.01
C SER A 297 7.10 1.96 -14.00
N TRP A 298 8.05 1.12 -13.58
CA TRP A 298 9.09 0.59 -14.46
C TRP A 298 8.51 -0.21 -15.63
N LEU A 299 7.52 -1.08 -15.40
CA LEU A 299 6.86 -1.85 -16.47
C LEU A 299 6.19 -0.94 -17.51
N GLN A 300 5.52 0.12 -17.07
CA GLN A 300 4.87 1.08 -17.96
C GLN A 300 5.89 1.92 -18.74
N VAL A 301 6.99 2.34 -18.09
CA VAL A 301 7.98 3.23 -18.71
C VAL A 301 8.98 2.49 -19.58
N ASN A 302 9.51 1.37 -19.10
CA ASN A 302 10.56 0.62 -19.77
C ASN A 302 10.02 -0.33 -20.83
N ASN A 303 8.89 -0.98 -20.57
CA ASN A 303 8.32 -1.98 -21.46
C ASN A 303 7.11 -1.48 -22.25
N ASP A 304 6.73 -0.21 -22.08
CA ASP A 304 5.59 0.42 -22.75
C ASP A 304 4.27 -0.36 -22.58
N LEU A 305 4.11 -0.95 -21.39
CA LEU A 305 2.96 -1.76 -21.08
C LEU A 305 1.79 -0.90 -20.61
N SER A 306 0.57 -1.31 -20.96
CA SER A 306 -0.64 -0.71 -20.41
C SER A 306 -0.73 -0.91 -18.89
N ILE A 307 -1.54 -0.09 -18.21
CA ILE A 307 -1.87 -0.25 -16.79
C ILE A 307 -2.34 -1.69 -16.51
N THR A 308 -3.24 -2.21 -17.33
CA THR A 308 -3.79 -3.57 -17.19
C THR A 308 -2.71 -4.64 -17.29
N THR A 309 -1.88 -4.60 -18.35
CA THR A 309 -0.83 -5.60 -18.58
C THR A 309 0.26 -5.54 -17.51
N SER A 310 0.65 -4.34 -17.09
CA SER A 310 1.64 -4.14 -16.01
C SER A 310 1.13 -4.75 -14.70
N ASN A 311 -0.12 -4.48 -14.36
CA ASN A 311 -0.73 -5.03 -13.15
C ASN A 311 -0.94 -6.55 -13.23
N TYR A 312 -1.20 -7.14 -14.42
CA TYR A 312 -1.19 -8.60 -14.56
C TYR A 312 0.17 -9.20 -14.24
N ILE A 313 1.28 -8.54 -14.63
CA ILE A 313 2.63 -9.03 -14.34
C ILE A 313 2.94 -8.93 -12.84
N VAL A 314 2.56 -7.83 -12.21
CA VAL A 314 2.71 -7.63 -10.76
C VAL A 314 1.92 -8.70 -9.99
N ASN A 315 0.69 -8.97 -10.41
CA ASN A 315 -0.21 -9.94 -9.78
C ASN A 315 0.11 -11.41 -10.13
N ILE A 316 1.20 -11.69 -10.86
CA ILE A 316 1.67 -13.08 -11.08
C ILE A 316 1.92 -13.77 -9.74
N PHE A 317 2.43 -13.02 -8.75
CA PHE A 317 2.66 -13.54 -7.41
C PHE A 317 1.38 -14.15 -6.82
N ASP A 318 0.29 -13.38 -6.80
CA ASP A 318 -1.00 -13.78 -6.24
C ASP A 318 -1.63 -14.97 -6.98
N MET A 319 -1.50 -14.99 -8.31
CA MET A 319 -1.98 -16.09 -9.12
C MET A 319 -1.22 -17.40 -8.84
N VAL A 320 0.12 -17.33 -8.85
CA VAL A 320 0.97 -18.52 -8.67
C VAL A 320 0.90 -19.00 -7.23
N SER A 321 0.88 -18.10 -6.25
CA SER A 321 0.80 -18.43 -4.82
C SER A 321 -0.48 -19.20 -4.51
N GLY A 322 -1.65 -18.77 -5.01
CA GLY A 322 -2.92 -19.46 -4.73
C GLY A 322 -2.94 -20.93 -5.20
N VAL A 323 -2.30 -21.24 -6.34
CA VAL A 323 -2.20 -22.64 -6.83
C VAL A 323 -1.10 -23.40 -6.09
N LEU A 324 0.05 -22.78 -5.91
CA LEU A 324 1.21 -23.43 -5.32
C LEU A 324 1.02 -23.75 -3.84
N LEU A 325 0.39 -22.85 -3.08
CA LEU A 325 0.11 -23.04 -1.66
C LEU A 325 -0.66 -24.34 -1.42
N LEU A 326 -1.61 -24.70 -2.30
CA LEU A 326 -2.35 -25.95 -2.20
C LEU A 326 -1.43 -27.17 -2.37
N GLY A 327 -0.53 -27.11 -3.36
CA GLY A 327 0.47 -28.14 -3.61
C GLY A 327 1.48 -28.28 -2.47
N THR A 328 2.07 -27.18 -2.03
CA THR A 328 3.04 -27.13 -0.93
C THR A 328 2.39 -27.54 0.39
N GLY A 329 1.19 -27.06 0.69
CA GLY A 329 0.42 -27.44 1.88
C GLY A 329 0.06 -28.94 1.89
N TRP A 330 -0.34 -29.50 0.75
CA TRP A 330 -0.56 -30.94 0.61
C TRP A 330 0.73 -31.76 0.81
N LEU A 331 1.85 -31.28 0.26
CA LEU A 331 3.14 -31.95 0.36
C LEU A 331 3.67 -31.94 1.80
N ILE A 332 3.58 -30.80 2.49
CA ILE A 332 3.90 -30.68 3.92
C ILE A 332 3.00 -31.61 4.75
N ARG A 333 1.70 -31.71 4.42
CA ARG A 333 0.78 -32.64 5.08
C ARG A 333 1.17 -34.12 4.89
N ARG A 334 1.70 -34.48 3.72
CA ARG A 334 2.17 -35.84 3.39
C ARG A 334 3.49 -36.17 4.09
N VAL A 335 4.48 -35.28 3.99
CA VAL A 335 5.82 -35.46 4.58
C VAL A 335 5.75 -35.37 6.12
N GLY A 336 5.04 -34.39 6.64
CA GLY A 336 4.89 -34.10 8.07
C GLY A 336 5.98 -33.20 8.65
N ARG A 337 6.83 -32.62 7.81
CA ARG A 337 7.90 -31.67 8.14
C ARG A 337 7.87 -30.53 7.12
N TYR A 338 8.19 -29.32 7.56
CA TYR A 338 8.15 -28.12 6.72
C TYR A 338 9.54 -27.54 6.43
N LYS A 339 10.55 -27.75 7.28
CA LYS A 339 11.84 -27.06 7.16
C LYS A 339 12.54 -27.30 5.82
N TRP A 340 12.36 -28.49 5.24
CA TRP A 340 13.01 -28.88 3.99
C TRP A 340 12.57 -28.03 2.79
N THR A 341 11.36 -27.45 2.80
CA THR A 341 10.89 -26.60 1.70
C THR A 341 11.67 -25.29 1.63
N LEU A 342 12.11 -24.76 2.78
CA LEU A 342 12.91 -23.53 2.86
C LEU A 342 14.28 -23.69 2.19
N TYR A 343 14.88 -24.89 2.24
CA TYR A 343 16.17 -25.15 1.57
C TYR A 343 16.08 -25.06 0.04
N ILE A 344 14.89 -25.18 -0.53
CA ILE A 344 14.64 -25.02 -1.98
C ILE A 344 14.15 -23.60 -2.27
N ALA A 345 13.25 -23.08 -1.42
CA ALA A 345 12.63 -21.78 -1.62
C ALA A 345 13.63 -20.61 -1.51
N ILE A 346 14.56 -20.64 -0.55
CA ILE A 346 15.54 -19.55 -0.36
C ILE A 346 16.48 -19.41 -1.55
N PRO A 347 17.17 -20.47 -2.03
CA PRO A 347 18.01 -20.35 -3.22
C PRO A 347 17.21 -19.95 -4.47
N LEU A 348 15.99 -20.47 -4.64
CA LEU A 348 15.16 -20.13 -5.79
C LEU A 348 14.75 -18.65 -5.78
N TYR A 349 14.32 -18.13 -4.62
CA TYR A 349 13.95 -16.72 -4.47
C TYR A 349 15.16 -15.80 -4.69
N THR A 350 16.30 -16.14 -4.08
CA THR A 350 17.55 -15.38 -4.24
C THR A 350 18.02 -15.37 -5.69
N LEU A 351 17.95 -16.52 -6.37
CA LEU A 351 18.26 -16.63 -7.79
C LEU A 351 17.32 -15.79 -8.64
N ALA A 352 16.01 -15.85 -8.37
CA ALA A 352 15.02 -15.08 -9.12
C ALA A 352 15.25 -13.57 -9.01
N GLN A 353 15.49 -13.08 -7.79
CA GLN A 353 15.80 -11.67 -7.53
C GLN A 353 17.14 -11.26 -8.18
N GLY A 354 18.16 -12.12 -8.11
CA GLY A 354 19.44 -11.89 -8.78
C GLY A 354 19.31 -11.84 -10.31
N LEU A 355 18.51 -12.72 -10.91
CA LEU A 355 18.21 -12.71 -12.34
C LEU A 355 17.48 -11.43 -12.76
N MET A 356 16.61 -10.88 -11.91
CA MET A 356 15.93 -9.61 -12.19
C MET A 356 16.90 -8.45 -12.33
N ILE A 357 18.02 -8.44 -11.60
CA ILE A 357 19.06 -7.40 -11.77
C ILE A 357 19.57 -7.38 -13.21
N TYR A 358 19.76 -8.56 -13.80
CA TYR A 358 20.20 -8.68 -15.18
C TYR A 358 19.08 -8.36 -16.19
N PHE A 359 17.86 -8.84 -15.92
CA PHE A 359 16.74 -8.70 -16.87
C PHE A 359 16.02 -7.35 -16.80
N ARG A 360 16.21 -6.52 -15.77
CA ARG A 360 15.64 -5.16 -15.66
C ARG A 360 16.45 -4.10 -16.40
N GLN A 361 17.03 -4.48 -17.54
CA GLN A 361 17.69 -3.55 -18.45
C GLN A 361 16.73 -3.04 -19.53
N PRO A 362 17.00 -1.87 -20.13
CA PRO A 362 16.22 -1.38 -21.27
C PRO A 362 16.25 -2.39 -22.42
N ASN A 363 15.13 -2.53 -23.14
CA ASN A 363 14.95 -3.41 -24.31
C ASN A 363 14.98 -4.93 -24.05
N MET A 364 14.90 -5.37 -22.79
CA MET A 364 14.74 -6.80 -22.48
C MET A 364 13.29 -7.26 -22.64
N HIS A 365 13.10 -8.48 -23.13
CA HIS A 365 11.76 -9.05 -23.34
C HIS A 365 11.05 -9.26 -21.99
N VAL A 366 9.79 -8.81 -21.92
CA VAL A 366 8.95 -8.87 -20.71
C VAL A 366 8.80 -10.30 -20.16
N GLY A 367 8.86 -11.31 -21.03
CA GLY A 367 8.81 -12.72 -20.63
C GLY A 367 9.85 -13.14 -19.59
N TYR A 368 11.03 -12.50 -19.56
CA TYR A 368 12.03 -12.77 -18.52
C TYR A 368 11.60 -12.24 -17.15
N GLN A 369 10.90 -11.11 -17.12
CA GLN A 369 10.31 -10.58 -15.89
C GLN A 369 9.19 -11.49 -15.39
N VAL A 370 8.34 -11.98 -16.29
CA VAL A 370 7.30 -12.98 -15.98
C VAL A 370 7.91 -14.24 -15.37
N MET A 371 8.98 -14.78 -15.96
CA MET A 371 9.70 -15.94 -15.42
C MET A 371 10.22 -15.69 -14.00
N CYS A 372 10.88 -14.54 -13.76
CA CYS A 372 11.37 -14.20 -12.44
C CYS A 372 10.24 -14.04 -11.42
N GLN A 373 9.12 -13.42 -11.79
CA GLN A 373 7.94 -13.30 -10.92
C GLN A 373 7.37 -14.67 -10.54
N VAL A 374 7.32 -15.63 -11.47
CA VAL A 374 6.90 -17.00 -11.16
C VAL A 374 7.85 -17.65 -10.15
N PHE A 375 9.16 -17.51 -10.31
CA PHE A 375 10.12 -18.07 -9.34
C PHE A 375 10.06 -17.40 -7.96
N LEU A 376 9.92 -16.07 -7.92
CA LEU A 376 9.69 -15.34 -6.68
C LEU A 376 8.40 -15.78 -6.00
N ALA A 377 7.32 -15.96 -6.76
CA ALA A 377 6.06 -16.47 -6.23
C ALA A 377 6.20 -17.85 -5.63
N ILE A 378 7.02 -18.73 -6.24
CA ILE A 378 7.28 -20.05 -5.70
C ILE A 378 8.02 -19.99 -4.36
N GLY A 379 9.06 -19.16 -4.27
CA GLY A 379 9.80 -18.96 -3.03
C GLY A 379 8.96 -18.28 -1.95
N GLY A 380 8.41 -17.11 -2.26
CA GLY A 380 7.68 -16.24 -1.33
C GLY A 380 6.43 -16.89 -0.77
N ALA A 381 5.61 -17.54 -1.60
CA ALA A 381 4.45 -18.29 -1.11
C ALA A 381 4.85 -19.43 -0.16
N THR A 382 6.01 -20.05 -0.39
CA THR A 382 6.53 -21.07 0.52
C THR A 382 6.99 -20.47 1.84
N PHE A 383 7.57 -19.26 1.85
CA PHE A 383 7.93 -18.57 3.10
C PHE A 383 6.69 -18.27 3.95
N ILE A 384 5.70 -17.60 3.36
CA ILE A 384 4.42 -17.24 4.01
C ILE A 384 3.77 -18.46 4.67
N LEU A 385 3.69 -19.57 3.95
CA LEU A 385 3.08 -20.78 4.49
C LEU A 385 3.90 -21.41 5.62
N VAL A 386 5.23 -21.41 5.50
CA VAL A 386 6.11 -22.09 6.44
C VAL A 386 6.28 -21.30 7.73
N GLU A 387 6.41 -19.99 7.69
CA GLU A 387 6.55 -19.15 8.89
C GLU A 387 5.28 -19.19 9.75
N GLN A 388 4.09 -19.06 9.13
CA GLN A 388 2.81 -19.26 9.79
C GLN A 388 2.70 -20.66 10.39
N LEU A 389 3.09 -21.70 9.66
CA LEU A 389 3.02 -23.06 10.19
C LEU A 389 4.03 -23.30 11.32
N ALA A 390 5.22 -22.74 11.22
CA ALA A 390 6.30 -22.94 12.17
C ALA A 390 5.99 -22.31 13.51
N ILE A 391 5.48 -21.07 13.52
CA ILE A 391 5.10 -20.37 14.75
C ILE A 391 3.95 -21.09 15.46
N LEU A 392 2.96 -21.55 14.69
CA LEU A 392 1.82 -22.31 15.20
C LEU A 392 2.19 -23.72 15.67
N ALA A 393 3.23 -24.31 15.09
CA ALA A 393 3.79 -25.57 15.54
C ALA A 393 4.64 -25.42 16.81
N ALA A 394 5.11 -24.21 17.15
CA ALA A 394 5.91 -23.94 18.34
C ALA A 394 5.05 -23.64 19.60
N VAL A 395 3.81 -23.16 19.41
CA VAL A 395 2.94 -22.76 20.52
C VAL A 395 1.84 -23.77 20.85
N ASP A 396 1.28 -23.61 22.06
CA ASP A 396 0.04 -24.28 22.48
C ASP A 396 -1.18 -23.57 21.91
N HIS A 397 -2.31 -24.28 21.85
CA HIS A 397 -3.52 -23.80 21.18
C HIS A 397 -4.02 -22.43 21.71
N GLN A 398 -3.87 -22.19 23.01
CA GLN A 398 -4.29 -20.94 23.66
C GLN A 398 -3.47 -19.71 23.25
N HIS A 399 -2.24 -19.88 22.74
CA HIS A 399 -1.35 -18.79 22.33
C HIS A 399 -1.27 -18.62 20.80
N VAL A 400 -2.12 -19.33 20.04
CA VAL A 400 -2.15 -19.29 18.57
C VAL A 400 -2.37 -17.87 18.05
N ALA A 401 -3.37 -17.18 18.60
CA ALA A 401 -3.70 -15.81 18.21
C ALA A 401 -2.53 -14.86 18.48
N THR A 402 -2.03 -14.83 19.73
CA THR A 402 -0.88 -14.00 20.12
C THR A 402 0.34 -14.25 19.26
N ALA A 403 0.65 -15.52 18.96
CA ALA A 403 1.78 -15.88 18.11
C ALA A 403 1.63 -15.32 16.69
N LEU A 404 0.46 -15.49 16.06
CA LEU A 404 0.18 -14.91 14.74
C LEU A 404 0.24 -13.39 14.74
N ALA A 405 -0.20 -12.74 15.83
CA ALA A 405 -0.10 -11.30 15.97
C ALA A 405 1.36 -10.83 15.96
N VAL A 406 2.25 -11.53 16.68
CA VAL A 406 3.71 -11.22 16.65
C VAL A 406 4.29 -11.38 15.25
N LEU A 407 3.93 -12.45 14.54
CA LEU A 407 4.37 -12.67 13.16
C LEU A 407 3.95 -11.49 12.27
N ASN A 408 2.66 -11.16 12.25
CA ASN A 408 2.12 -10.08 11.43
C ASN A 408 2.73 -8.71 11.76
N VAL A 409 2.84 -8.35 13.04
CA VAL A 409 3.40 -7.04 13.44
C VAL A 409 4.85 -6.91 13.00
N VAL A 410 5.66 -7.96 13.15
CA VAL A 410 7.07 -7.89 12.77
C VAL A 410 7.26 -7.96 11.25
N GLY A 411 6.44 -8.74 10.54
CA GLY A 411 6.39 -8.75 9.08
C GLY A 411 6.01 -7.39 8.49
N THR A 412 5.03 -6.68 9.06
CA THR A 412 4.61 -5.34 8.59
C THR A 412 5.64 -4.25 8.89
N ILE A 413 6.43 -4.37 9.96
CA ILE A 413 7.62 -3.52 10.16
C ILE A 413 8.63 -3.77 9.04
N GLY A 414 8.84 -5.04 8.64
CA GLY A 414 9.71 -5.40 7.53
C GLY A 414 9.26 -4.76 6.20
N ASP A 415 7.96 -4.83 5.91
CA ASP A 415 7.33 -4.13 4.77
C ASP A 415 7.63 -2.63 4.79
N SER A 416 7.25 -1.95 5.88
CA SER A 416 7.40 -0.48 6.02
C SER A 416 8.86 -0.05 5.87
N ALA A 417 9.79 -0.72 6.55
CA ALA A 417 11.21 -0.45 6.44
C ALA A 417 11.74 -0.67 5.01
N GLY A 418 11.22 -1.68 4.31
CA GLY A 418 11.56 -1.98 2.92
C GLY A 418 11.12 -0.88 1.97
N LEU A 419 9.90 -0.38 2.14
CA LEU A 419 9.35 0.77 1.42
C LEU A 419 10.20 2.03 1.67
N THR A 420 10.51 2.34 2.92
CA THR A 420 11.34 3.49 3.29
C THR A 420 12.74 3.42 2.65
N ILE A 421 13.39 2.25 2.68
CA ILE A 421 14.68 2.04 2.01
C ILE A 421 14.54 2.24 0.50
N SER A 422 13.46 1.74 -0.11
CA SER A 422 13.20 1.91 -1.54
C SER A 422 13.07 3.38 -1.92
N THR A 423 12.34 4.18 -1.12
CA THR A 423 12.16 5.62 -1.32
C THR A 423 13.49 6.35 -1.25
N VAL A 424 14.29 6.08 -0.22
CA VAL A 424 15.60 6.73 -0.03
C VAL A 424 16.55 6.41 -1.19
N ILE A 425 16.59 5.15 -1.63
CA ILE A 425 17.41 4.75 -2.78
C ILE A 425 16.93 5.50 -4.03
N TRP A 426 15.61 5.47 -4.30
CA TRP A 426 15.02 6.13 -5.46
C TRP A 426 15.33 7.63 -5.52
N GLN A 427 15.10 8.35 -4.42
CA GLN A 427 15.41 9.78 -4.30
C GLN A 427 16.90 10.07 -4.55
N ASN A 428 17.79 9.17 -4.12
CA ASN A 428 19.23 9.35 -4.27
C ASN A 428 19.80 8.90 -5.60
N THR A 429 19.11 8.03 -6.36
CA THR A 429 19.60 7.47 -7.62
C THR A 429 18.86 8.01 -8.84
N TYR A 430 17.52 8.08 -8.81
CA TYR A 430 16.70 8.34 -10.00
C TYR A 430 16.88 9.77 -10.50
N LEU A 431 16.76 10.77 -9.63
CA LEU A 431 16.95 12.17 -10.02
C LEU A 431 18.35 12.44 -10.58
N LYS A 432 19.38 11.87 -9.94
CA LYS A 432 20.78 11.99 -10.41
C LYS A 432 21.00 11.28 -11.73
N ALA A 433 20.34 10.14 -11.95
CA ALA A 433 20.40 9.41 -13.21
C ALA A 433 19.67 10.16 -14.33
N LEU A 434 18.53 10.79 -14.06
CA LEU A 434 17.83 11.66 -15.00
C LEU A 434 18.71 12.84 -15.43
N LEU A 435 19.32 13.55 -14.46
CA LEU A 435 20.27 14.64 -14.74
C LEU A 435 21.45 14.19 -15.63
N ARG A 436 21.89 12.95 -15.47
CA ARG A 436 23.03 12.40 -16.23
C ARG A 436 22.67 11.99 -17.65
N TYR A 437 21.45 11.48 -17.86
CA TYR A 437 21.07 10.84 -19.13
C TYR A 437 20.12 11.68 -20.00
N LEU A 438 19.36 12.61 -19.43
CA LEU A 438 18.43 13.44 -20.18
C LEU A 438 19.18 14.33 -21.18
N PRO A 439 18.64 14.52 -22.40
CA PRO A 439 19.16 15.49 -23.34
C PRO A 439 18.92 16.92 -22.83
N ASP A 440 19.78 17.86 -23.23
CA ASP A 440 19.70 19.27 -22.82
C ASP A 440 18.33 19.90 -23.08
N SER A 441 17.66 19.46 -24.16
CA SER A 441 16.30 19.91 -24.52
C SER A 441 15.21 19.51 -23.51
N ALA A 442 15.44 18.48 -22.70
CA ALA A 442 14.48 17.95 -21.73
C ALA A 442 14.82 18.31 -20.28
N LEU A 443 16.02 18.84 -20.01
CA LEU A 443 16.44 19.28 -18.67
C LEU A 443 15.51 20.33 -18.03
N PRO A 444 14.92 21.30 -18.77
CA PRO A 444 13.95 22.21 -18.16
C PRO A 444 12.72 21.51 -17.58
N ASN A 445 12.36 20.33 -18.10
CA ASN A 445 11.23 19.54 -17.62
C ASN A 445 11.63 18.48 -16.58
N LEU A 446 12.86 18.51 -16.05
CA LEU A 446 13.39 17.49 -15.14
C LEU A 446 12.46 17.19 -13.95
N ASN A 447 11.99 18.23 -13.24
CA ASN A 447 11.15 18.05 -12.06
C ASN A 447 9.81 17.40 -12.42
N ASN A 448 9.19 17.82 -13.52
CA ASN A 448 7.94 17.21 -14.00
C ASN A 448 8.17 15.75 -14.43
N ILE A 449 9.30 15.45 -15.08
CA ILE A 449 9.69 14.08 -15.44
C ILE A 449 9.95 13.22 -14.19
N TYR A 450 10.53 13.81 -13.14
CA TYR A 450 10.82 13.10 -11.90
C TYR A 450 9.53 12.76 -11.12
N GLU A 451 8.59 13.69 -11.03
CA GLU A 451 7.40 13.58 -10.17
C GLU A 451 6.19 12.91 -10.84
N ASP A 452 6.04 13.03 -12.17
CA ASP A 452 4.83 12.61 -12.87
C ASP A 452 5.05 11.51 -13.92
N LEU A 453 4.46 10.34 -13.65
CA LEU A 453 4.46 9.21 -14.56
C LEU A 453 3.75 9.51 -15.89
N VAL A 454 2.70 10.34 -15.89
CA VAL A 454 1.99 10.70 -17.14
C VAL A 454 2.90 11.50 -18.06
N THR A 455 3.64 12.46 -17.48
CA THR A 455 4.68 13.20 -18.19
C THR A 455 5.75 12.26 -18.77
N GLN A 456 6.23 11.27 -18.01
CA GLN A 456 7.20 10.28 -18.50
C GLN A 456 6.67 9.45 -19.68
N LEU A 457 5.39 9.09 -19.67
CA LEU A 457 4.70 8.32 -20.72
C LEU A 457 4.34 9.15 -21.96
N SER A 458 4.25 10.47 -21.82
CA SER A 458 3.94 11.37 -22.96
C SER A 458 5.05 11.42 -24.02
N TYR A 459 6.29 11.09 -23.65
CA TYR A 459 7.41 11.03 -24.58
C TYR A 459 7.33 9.77 -25.45
N PRO A 460 7.39 9.89 -26.80
CA PRO A 460 7.29 8.75 -27.70
C PRO A 460 8.35 7.67 -27.44
N VAL A 461 7.96 6.40 -27.57
CA VAL A 461 8.87 5.26 -27.48
C VAL A 461 9.98 5.37 -28.51
N GLY A 462 11.23 5.17 -28.07
CA GLY A 462 12.43 5.32 -28.91
C GLY A 462 12.94 6.76 -29.05
N SER A 463 12.22 7.77 -28.56
CA SER A 463 12.76 9.13 -28.50
C SER A 463 13.99 9.20 -27.57
N PRO A 464 14.95 10.14 -27.81
CA PRO A 464 16.13 10.28 -26.96
C PRO A 464 15.76 10.51 -25.48
N THR A 465 14.72 11.31 -25.22
CA THR A 465 14.21 11.56 -23.86
C THR A 465 13.63 10.31 -23.22
N ARG A 466 12.81 9.54 -23.95
CA ARG A 466 12.24 8.28 -23.42
C ARG A 466 13.32 7.25 -23.12
N LEU A 467 14.31 7.08 -24.00
CA LEU A 467 15.44 6.18 -23.78
C LEU A 467 16.31 6.62 -22.59
N ALA A 468 16.48 7.92 -22.37
CA ALA A 468 17.16 8.47 -21.20
C ALA A 468 16.42 8.15 -19.90
N ILE A 469 15.09 8.34 -19.89
CA ILE A 469 14.23 8.00 -18.74
C ILE A 469 14.33 6.49 -18.44
N GLN A 470 14.24 5.64 -19.46
CA GLN A 470 14.36 4.18 -19.30
C GLN A 470 15.72 3.76 -18.73
N LYS A 471 16.81 4.40 -19.17
CA LYS A 471 18.15 4.19 -18.61
C LYS A 471 18.24 4.64 -17.14
N ALA A 472 17.61 5.77 -16.79
CA ALA A 472 17.56 6.24 -15.40
C ALA A 472 16.78 5.27 -14.50
N TYR A 473 15.64 4.76 -14.98
CA TYR A 473 14.86 3.71 -14.34
C TYR A 473 15.69 2.44 -14.09
N ALA A 474 16.35 1.91 -15.13
CA ALA A 474 17.19 0.72 -15.01
C ALA A 474 18.35 0.90 -14.02
N TYR A 475 18.93 2.09 -13.96
CA TYR A 475 19.97 2.42 -12.99
C TYR A 475 19.45 2.37 -11.55
N SER A 476 18.29 2.96 -11.25
CA SER A 476 17.69 2.91 -9.92
C SER A 476 17.23 1.51 -9.52
N GLU A 477 16.55 0.80 -10.43
CA GLU A 477 16.08 -0.57 -10.23
C GLU A 477 17.21 -1.55 -9.90
N LEU A 478 18.37 -1.38 -10.52
CA LEU A 478 19.56 -2.17 -10.20
C LEU A 478 19.96 -2.01 -8.73
N HIS A 479 19.93 -0.79 -8.18
CA HIS A 479 20.30 -0.54 -6.78
C HIS A 479 19.25 -1.10 -5.83
N LEU A 480 17.97 -0.89 -6.12
CA LEU A 480 16.84 -1.42 -5.35
C LEU A 480 16.90 -2.95 -5.24
N LEU A 481 17.06 -3.63 -6.39
CA LEU A 481 17.18 -5.09 -6.43
C LEU A 481 18.46 -5.62 -5.78
N SER A 482 19.58 -4.91 -5.91
CA SER A 482 20.84 -5.33 -5.28
C SER A 482 20.73 -5.32 -3.75
N VAL A 483 20.08 -4.31 -3.19
CA VAL A 483 19.82 -4.23 -1.73
C VAL A 483 18.88 -5.35 -1.30
N GLY A 484 17.75 -5.54 -2.00
CA GLY A 484 16.82 -6.63 -1.70
C GLY A 484 17.48 -8.02 -1.78
N CYS A 485 18.31 -8.26 -2.79
CA CYS A 485 19.06 -9.51 -2.98
C CYS A 485 20.10 -9.73 -1.88
N GLY A 486 20.73 -8.66 -1.38
CA GLY A 486 21.64 -8.74 -0.22
C GLY A 486 20.89 -9.12 1.06
N ILE A 487 19.71 -8.52 1.28
CA ILE A 487 18.91 -8.74 2.49
C ILE A 487 18.39 -10.18 2.58
N ILE A 488 17.92 -10.77 1.48
CA ILE A 488 17.34 -12.13 1.52
C ILE A 488 18.35 -13.21 1.93
N VAL A 489 19.66 -12.96 1.82
CA VAL A 489 20.70 -13.87 2.33
C VAL A 489 20.55 -14.11 3.83
N LEU A 490 20.02 -13.14 4.58
CA LEU A 490 19.73 -13.30 6.02
C LEU A 490 18.66 -14.36 6.30
N ALA A 491 17.84 -14.76 5.33
CA ALA A 491 16.88 -15.86 5.49
C ALA A 491 17.57 -17.22 5.81
N ILE A 492 18.83 -17.40 5.40
CA ILE A 492 19.60 -18.63 5.63
C ILE A 492 19.84 -18.86 7.13
N PRO A 493 20.47 -17.95 7.90
CA PRO A 493 20.65 -18.15 9.33
C PRO A 493 19.33 -18.28 10.10
N TRP A 494 18.28 -17.56 9.71
CA TRP A 494 16.94 -17.67 10.35
C TRP A 494 16.34 -19.06 10.16
N THR A 495 16.47 -19.62 8.96
CA THR A 495 16.05 -21.00 8.69
C THR A 495 16.85 -22.00 9.51
N ILE A 496 18.16 -21.81 9.67
CA ILE A 496 19.00 -22.69 10.49
C ILE A 496 18.53 -22.69 11.94
N LEU A 497 18.18 -21.50 12.48
CA LEU A 497 17.68 -21.31 13.85
C LEU A 497 16.38 -22.09 14.14
N MET A 498 15.49 -22.22 13.15
CA MET A 498 14.20 -22.90 13.29
C MET A 498 14.34 -24.41 13.60
N LYS A 499 13.53 -24.93 14.53
CA LYS A 499 13.44 -26.38 14.76
C LYS A 499 12.67 -27.05 13.61
N ASP A 500 13.14 -28.21 13.16
CA ASP A 500 12.37 -29.03 12.21
C ASP A 500 11.34 -29.89 12.97
N ILE A 501 10.17 -29.29 13.23
CA ILE A 501 9.10 -29.90 14.01
C ILE A 501 8.34 -30.93 13.17
N ASN A 502 8.15 -32.13 13.73
CA ASN A 502 7.36 -33.19 13.09
C ASN A 502 5.86 -33.04 13.43
N LEU A 503 5.10 -32.57 12.46
CA LEU A 503 3.66 -32.30 12.58
C LEU A 503 2.82 -33.58 12.80
N LYS A 504 3.34 -34.77 12.45
CA LYS A 504 2.63 -36.05 12.66
C LYS A 504 2.67 -36.53 14.10
N ARG A 505 3.65 -36.07 14.89
CA ARG A 505 3.90 -36.54 16.27
C ARG A 505 3.39 -35.58 17.32
N LYS A 506 3.00 -34.34 16.95
CA LYS A 506 2.46 -33.38 17.91
C LYS A 506 1.01 -33.79 18.25
N PRO A 507 0.68 -34.10 19.51
CA PRO A 507 -0.68 -34.43 19.89
C PRO A 507 -1.59 -33.23 19.62
N GLN A 508 -2.72 -33.47 18.97
CA GLN A 508 -3.75 -32.45 18.77
C GLN A 508 -4.36 -32.14 20.13
N VAL A 509 -4.20 -30.90 20.62
CA VAL A 509 -4.97 -30.43 21.77
C VAL A 509 -6.43 -30.39 21.32
N LYS A 510 -7.29 -31.20 21.95
CA LYS A 510 -8.73 -31.17 21.70
C LYS A 510 -9.33 -30.01 22.47
N GLY A 511 -9.88 -29.05 21.74
CA GLY A 511 -10.59 -27.88 22.27
C GLY A 511 -10.75 -26.87 21.15
N THR A 512 -11.90 -26.23 21.05
CA THR A 512 -12.12 -25.03 20.22
C THR A 512 -11.99 -23.83 21.14
N VAL A 513 -11.12 -22.86 20.82
CA VAL A 513 -11.03 -21.61 21.59
C VAL A 513 -12.19 -20.69 21.18
N PHE A 514 -13.40 -20.99 21.66
CA PHE A 514 -14.52 -20.04 21.66
C PHE A 514 -15.32 -20.16 22.94
#